data_AF-A0A8J2L1Z1-F1
#
_entry.id   AF-A0A8J2L1Z1-F1
#
_cell.length_a   1.000
_cell.length_b   1.000
_cell.length_c   1.000
_cell.angle_alpha   90.00
_cell.angle_beta   90.00
_cell.angle_gamma   90.00
#
_symmetry.space_group_name_H-M   'P 1'
#
loop_
_entity.id
_entity.type
_entity.pdbx_description
1 polymer ?
#
loop_
_entity_poly.entity_id
_entity_poly.type
_entity_poly.pdbx_seq_one_letter_code
_entity_poly.pdbx_strand_id
1 'polypeptide(L)'
;QPDGVPQYRHTSVLLDLSNRAFLLQYMHINVTETPIIPYEYIRYYVYSSNLAEISVVGDVVGPAFPNMPVNATSLLNLPMDSAEQNMFNFAANFYTLWYMRLTNQKNRLMYRQAFHHLNVALQRQLSFQNEDGSF
;
A
#
# COMPACT_ATOMS: atom_id res chain seq x y z
N GLN A 1 -3.56 -5.03 -22.52
CA GLN A 1 -4.10 -5.45 -21.21
C GLN A 1 -4.50 -6.91 -21.37
N PRO A 2 -4.10 -7.82 -20.47
CA PRO A 2 -4.52 -9.22 -20.54
C PRO A 2 -6.03 -9.33 -20.28
N ASP A 3 -6.68 -10.29 -20.92
CA ASP A 3 -8.08 -10.63 -20.61
C ASP A 3 -8.19 -11.21 -19.19
N GLY A 4 -9.35 -11.05 -18.53
CA GLY A 4 -9.63 -11.66 -17.22
C GLY A 4 -9.46 -10.73 -16.01
N VAL A 5 -9.39 -11.33 -14.81
CA VAL A 5 -9.31 -10.61 -13.53
C VAL A 5 -7.92 -10.78 -12.92
N PRO A 6 -7.19 -9.70 -12.59
CA PRO A 6 -5.85 -9.78 -12.02
C PRO A 6 -5.89 -10.47 -10.65
N GLN A 7 -4.89 -11.32 -10.41
CA GLN A 7 -4.68 -11.99 -9.12
C GLN A 7 -3.39 -11.49 -8.50
N TYR A 8 -3.49 -10.84 -7.35
CA TYR A 8 -2.33 -10.29 -6.63
C TYR A 8 -1.80 -11.32 -5.65
N ARG A 9 -0.50 -11.62 -5.73
CA ARG A 9 0.24 -12.45 -4.77
C ARG A 9 1.41 -11.64 -4.24
N HIS A 10 1.60 -11.63 -2.92
CA HIS A 10 2.67 -10.88 -2.27
C HIS A 10 3.36 -11.78 -1.25
N THR A 11 4.69 -11.74 -1.24
CA THR A 11 5.51 -12.32 -0.17
C THR A 11 6.58 -11.30 0.21
N SER A 12 6.85 -11.16 1.50
CA SER A 12 7.92 -10.31 2.02
C SER A 12 8.82 -11.09 2.95
N VAL A 13 10.07 -10.68 3.03
CA VAL A 13 11.09 -11.27 3.90
C VAL A 13 11.82 -10.13 4.59
N LEU A 14 12.02 -10.26 5.91
CA LEU A 14 12.87 -9.34 6.65
C LEU A 14 14.33 -9.71 6.41
N LEU A 15 15.12 -8.75 5.94
CA LEU A 15 16.56 -8.91 5.73
C LEU A 15 17.31 -8.39 6.96
N ASP A 16 17.85 -9.31 7.76
CA ASP A 16 18.73 -9.00 8.89
C ASP A 16 20.17 -9.39 8.53
N LEU A 17 21.04 -8.39 8.39
CA LEU A 17 22.46 -8.53 8.08
C LEU A 17 23.37 -8.24 9.28
N SER A 18 22.80 -8.07 10.47
CA SER A 18 23.58 -7.74 11.68
C SER A 18 24.58 -8.83 12.07
N ASN A 19 24.24 -10.10 11.80
CA ASN A 19 25.00 -11.27 12.26
C ASN A 19 25.64 -12.08 11.11
N ARG A 20 25.39 -11.72 9.84
CA ARG A 20 25.87 -12.44 8.65
C ARG A 20 26.11 -11.47 7.49
N ALA A 21 27.22 -11.65 6.78
CA ALA A 21 27.58 -10.85 5.60
C ALA A 21 26.78 -11.21 4.34
N PHE A 22 26.17 -12.40 4.29
CA PHE A 22 25.35 -12.87 3.17
C PHE A 22 24.13 -13.63 3.70
N LEU A 23 22.95 -13.34 3.12
CA LEU A 23 21.69 -14.00 3.40
C LEU A 23 21.03 -14.38 2.07
N LEU A 24 20.83 -15.68 1.86
CA LEU A 24 20.08 -16.22 0.73
C LEU A 24 18.75 -16.77 1.26
N GLN A 25 17.64 -16.16 0.86
CA GLN A 25 16.30 -16.63 1.20
C GLN A 25 15.51 -16.86 -0.09
N TYR A 26 14.92 -18.04 -0.24
CA TYR A 26 14.02 -18.34 -1.33
C TYR A 26 12.62 -17.80 -1.02
N MET A 27 12.06 -17.02 -1.94
CA MET A 27 10.68 -16.53 -1.87
C MET A 27 9.78 -17.44 -2.72
N HIS A 28 8.94 -18.23 -2.06
CA HIS A 28 7.97 -19.09 -2.76
C HIS A 28 6.70 -18.31 -3.06
N ILE A 29 6.43 -18.07 -4.34
CA ILE A 29 5.17 -17.48 -4.81
C ILE A 29 4.50 -18.51 -5.71
N ASN A 30 3.34 -18.99 -5.29
CA ASN A 30 2.55 -19.91 -6.10
C ASN A 30 1.91 -19.14 -7.26
N VAL A 31 2.60 -19.10 -8.39
CA VAL A 31 2.05 -18.62 -9.66
C VAL A 31 1.44 -19.82 -10.37
N THR A 32 0.28 -19.63 -10.99
CA THR A 32 -0.30 -20.66 -11.83
C THR A 32 0.56 -20.75 -13.10
N GLU A 33 1.53 -21.65 -13.11
CA GLU A 33 2.24 -22.01 -14.33
C GLU A 33 1.31 -22.78 -15.26
N THR A 34 1.47 -22.57 -16.56
CA THR A 34 1.13 -23.63 -17.52
C THR A 34 2.25 -23.77 -18.52
N PRO A 35 2.62 -25.02 -18.82
CA PRO A 35 2.85 -25.35 -20.21
C PRO A 35 2.04 -26.60 -20.59
N ILE A 36 1.62 -26.68 -21.87
CA ILE A 36 1.01 -27.86 -22.53
C ILE A 36 -0.53 -28.01 -22.42
N ILE A 37 -1.32 -26.92 -22.48
CA ILE A 37 -2.74 -27.07 -22.85
C ILE A 37 -2.96 -26.31 -24.16
N PRO A 38 -3.50 -26.94 -25.22
CA PRO A 38 -3.90 -26.23 -26.42
C PRO A 38 -4.88 -25.11 -26.06
N TYR A 39 -4.91 -24.06 -26.87
CA TYR A 39 -5.74 -22.89 -26.59
C TYR A 39 -7.22 -23.27 -26.43
N GLU A 40 -7.76 -23.07 -25.23
CA GLU A 40 -9.18 -23.24 -24.90
C GLU A 40 -9.79 -21.91 -24.44
N TYR A 41 -11.06 -21.68 -24.77
CA TYR A 41 -11.80 -20.47 -24.43
C TYR A 41 -12.02 -20.31 -22.91
N ILE A 42 -12.14 -21.43 -22.18
CA ILE A 42 -12.31 -21.43 -20.72
C ILE A 42 -10.98 -21.85 -20.09
N ARG A 43 -10.28 -20.89 -19.49
CA ARG A 43 -9.00 -21.13 -18.81
C ARG A 43 -8.92 -20.30 -17.52
N TYR A 44 -8.31 -20.87 -16.48
CA TYR A 44 -8.09 -20.20 -15.19
C TYR A 44 -6.91 -19.21 -15.22
N TYR A 45 -6.18 -19.14 -16.33
CA TYR A 45 -4.97 -18.32 -16.49
C TYR A 45 -4.87 -17.78 -17.91
N VAL A 46 -4.44 -16.53 -18.06
CA VAL A 46 -4.17 -15.93 -19.37
C VAL A 46 -2.68 -16.03 -19.67
N TYR A 47 -2.36 -16.71 -20.77
CA TYR A 47 -0.98 -16.93 -21.17
C TYR A 47 -0.20 -15.61 -21.32
N SER A 48 1.01 -15.59 -20.78
CA SER A 48 1.92 -14.42 -20.81
C SER A 48 1.35 -13.16 -20.12
N SER A 49 0.39 -13.31 -19.20
CA SER A 49 -0.17 -12.19 -18.42
C SER A 49 0.58 -11.86 -17.12
N ASN A 50 1.54 -12.70 -16.71
CA ASN A 50 2.22 -12.56 -15.43
C ASN A 50 3.11 -11.32 -15.40
N LEU A 51 2.98 -10.53 -14.34
CA LEU A 51 3.84 -9.38 -14.02
C LEU A 51 4.41 -9.57 -12.61
N ALA A 52 5.66 -9.15 -12.40
CA ALA A 52 6.31 -9.21 -11.11
C ALA A 52 6.95 -7.85 -10.79
N GLU A 53 6.82 -7.42 -9.54
CA GLU A 53 7.44 -6.22 -8.99
C GLU A 53 8.21 -6.60 -7.72
N ILE A 54 9.39 -6.01 -7.54
CA ILE A 54 10.24 -6.24 -6.38
C ILE A 54 10.53 -4.87 -5.75
N SER A 55 10.29 -4.75 -4.44
CA SER A 55 10.63 -3.57 -3.66
C SER A 55 11.54 -3.94 -2.49
N VAL A 56 12.48 -3.06 -2.18
CA VAL A 56 13.42 -3.20 -1.06
C VAL A 56 13.38 -1.90 -0.27
N VAL A 57 13.26 -2.01 1.05
CA VAL A 57 13.10 -0.87 1.93
C VAL A 57 14.08 -0.99 3.09
N GLY A 58 14.79 0.11 3.38
CA GLY A 58 15.77 0.19 4.47
C GLY A 58 15.18 0.56 5.84
N ASP A 59 13.86 0.50 5.97
CA ASP A 59 13.13 0.85 7.19
C ASP A 59 12.08 -0.24 7.49
N VAL A 60 11.86 -0.52 8.77
CA VAL A 60 10.94 -1.57 9.26
C VAL A 60 9.48 -1.21 8.97
N VAL A 61 9.14 0.08 8.98
CA VAL A 61 7.76 0.55 8.72
C VAL A 61 7.47 0.65 7.21
N GLY A 62 8.47 0.40 6.37
CA GLY A 62 8.36 0.62 4.93
C GLY A 62 8.61 2.09 4.53
N PRO A 63 8.37 2.46 3.27
CA PRO A 63 8.56 3.83 2.83
C PRO A 63 7.48 4.69 3.48
N ALA A 64 7.88 5.69 4.26
CA ALA A 64 6.93 6.49 5.00
C ALA A 64 5.92 7.20 4.08
N PHE A 65 6.29 7.65 2.88
CA PHE A 65 5.31 8.10 1.88
C PHE A 65 5.75 7.67 0.47
N PRO A 66 5.28 6.53 -0.05
CA PRO A 66 5.54 6.16 -1.44
C PRO A 66 4.88 7.17 -2.40
N ASN A 67 3.71 7.69 -2.03
CA ASN A 67 3.01 8.80 -2.67
C ASN A 67 2.40 9.70 -1.58
N MET A 68 2.36 11.02 -1.78
CA MET A 68 1.73 11.95 -0.85
C MET A 68 0.51 12.63 -1.51
N PRO A 69 -0.68 12.56 -0.89
CA PRO A 69 -1.02 11.83 0.34
C PRO A 69 -1.14 10.31 0.13
N VAL A 70 -0.97 9.55 1.21
CA VAL A 70 -1.26 8.11 1.21
C VAL A 70 -2.77 7.91 1.24
N ASN A 71 -3.28 7.14 0.30
CA ASN A 71 -4.71 6.99 0.04
C ASN A 71 -5.10 5.49 0.09
N ALA A 72 -6.28 5.13 0.61
CA ALA A 72 -6.86 3.79 0.56
C ALA A 72 -6.92 3.21 -0.86
N THR A 73 -7.09 4.04 -1.89
CA THR A 73 -7.00 3.62 -3.30
C THR A 73 -5.59 3.21 -3.68
N SER A 74 -4.55 3.92 -3.19
CA SER A 74 -3.16 3.55 -3.46
C SER A 74 -2.67 2.37 -2.61
N LEU A 75 -3.24 2.17 -1.42
CA LEU A 75 -2.82 1.11 -0.50
C LEU A 75 -3.62 -0.19 -0.64
N LEU A 76 -4.93 -0.08 -0.78
CA LEU A 76 -5.88 -1.21 -0.72
C LEU A 76 -6.64 -1.40 -2.03
N ASN A 77 -6.44 -0.54 -3.04
CA ASN A 77 -7.21 -0.52 -4.29
C ASN A 77 -8.74 -0.39 -4.06
N LEU A 78 -9.14 0.28 -2.98
CA LEU A 78 -10.55 0.54 -2.66
C LEU A 78 -10.96 1.96 -3.10
N PRO A 79 -12.21 2.14 -3.59
CA PRO A 79 -12.77 3.46 -3.85
C PRO A 79 -12.90 4.28 -2.56
N MET A 80 -13.08 5.60 -2.67
CA MET A 80 -13.03 6.55 -1.55
C MET A 80 -14.28 7.41 -1.42
N ASP A 81 -15.35 6.79 -0.94
CA ASP A 81 -16.66 7.45 -0.84
C ASP A 81 -17.24 7.41 0.58
N SER A 82 -16.72 6.53 1.45
CA SER A 82 -17.23 6.35 2.81
C SER A 82 -16.43 7.13 3.87
N ALA A 83 -17.12 7.46 4.98
CA ALA A 83 -16.51 8.04 6.18
C ALA A 83 -15.38 7.16 6.74
N GLU A 84 -15.56 5.83 6.69
CA GLU A 84 -14.55 4.88 7.17
C GLU A 84 -13.24 4.99 6.39
N GLN A 85 -13.32 5.07 5.07
CA GLN A 85 -12.16 5.19 4.20
C GLN A 85 -11.47 6.54 4.39
N ASN A 86 -12.24 7.61 4.61
CA ASN A 86 -11.70 8.92 4.93
C ASN A 86 -10.93 8.91 6.26
N MET A 87 -11.50 8.29 7.30
CA MET A 87 -10.83 8.11 8.59
C MET A 87 -9.58 7.24 8.48
N PHE A 88 -9.63 6.16 7.70
CA PHE A 88 -8.46 5.31 7.42
C PHE A 88 -7.32 6.12 6.80
N ASN A 89 -7.60 6.95 5.79
CA ASN A 89 -6.59 7.83 5.18
C ASN A 89 -6.01 8.80 6.20
N PHE A 90 -6.86 9.45 6.99
CA PHE A 90 -6.43 10.38 8.03
C PHE A 90 -5.47 9.69 9.01
N ALA A 91 -5.87 8.53 9.54
CA ALA A 91 -5.07 7.75 10.46
C ALA A 91 -3.73 7.33 9.83
N ALA A 92 -3.74 6.77 8.61
CA ALA A 92 -2.52 6.33 7.92
C ALA A 92 -1.51 7.49 7.74
N ASN A 93 -1.96 8.65 7.28
CA ASN A 93 -1.08 9.81 7.13
C ASN A 93 -0.60 10.36 8.49
N PHE A 94 -1.46 10.37 9.51
CA PHE A 94 -1.11 10.85 10.86
C PHE A 94 -0.06 9.95 11.53
N TYR A 95 -0.28 8.63 11.56
CA TYR A 95 0.67 7.67 12.14
C TYR A 95 2.02 7.71 11.44
N THR A 96 2.02 7.88 10.13
CA THR A 96 3.25 8.05 9.36
C THR A 96 4.02 9.31 9.75
N LEU A 97 3.35 10.47 9.87
CA LEU A 97 4.01 11.69 10.35
C LEU A 97 4.51 11.56 11.78
N TRP A 98 3.76 10.85 12.62
CA TRP A 98 4.16 10.58 14.00
C TRP A 98 5.41 9.72 14.04
N TYR A 99 5.47 8.65 13.23
CA TYR A 99 6.66 7.82 13.06
C TYR A 99 7.88 8.63 12.62
N MET A 100 7.74 9.43 11.55
CA MET A 100 8.83 10.31 11.07
C MET A 100 9.30 11.30 12.14
N ARG A 101 8.37 11.79 12.97
CA ARG A 101 8.71 12.69 14.07
C ARG A 101 9.54 11.96 15.14
N LEU A 102 9.17 10.73 15.50
CA LEU A 102 9.87 9.92 16.49
C LEU A 102 11.27 9.51 16.02
N THR A 103 11.42 9.20 14.74
CA THR A 103 12.71 8.83 14.11
C THR A 103 13.55 10.03 13.68
N ASN A 104 13.11 11.26 13.98
CA ASN A 104 13.77 12.52 13.59
C ASN A 104 13.99 12.69 12.07
N GLN A 105 13.15 12.08 11.24
CA GLN A 105 13.16 12.23 9.77
C GLN A 105 12.53 13.58 9.35
N LYS A 106 13.22 14.68 9.61
CA LYS A 106 12.68 16.04 9.46
C LYS A 106 12.81 16.57 8.02
N ASN A 107 11.70 16.58 7.28
CA ASN A 107 11.58 17.30 6.01
C ASN A 107 10.46 18.36 6.06
N ARG A 108 10.83 19.64 6.26
CA ARG A 108 9.87 20.72 6.50
C ARG A 108 8.81 20.88 5.40
N LEU A 109 9.20 20.72 4.13
CA LEU A 109 8.26 20.87 3.00
C LEU A 109 7.20 19.76 3.03
N MET A 110 7.66 18.54 3.29
CA MET A 110 6.83 17.35 3.38
C MET A 110 5.86 17.42 4.55
N TYR A 111 6.31 17.82 5.74
CA TYR A 111 5.42 18.04 6.89
C TYR A 111 4.34 19.06 6.57
N ARG A 112 4.69 20.17 5.92
CA ARG A 112 3.72 21.21 5.54
C ARG A 112 2.64 20.65 4.61
N GLN A 113 3.02 19.88 3.59
CA GLN A 113 2.08 19.24 2.67
C GLN A 113 1.21 18.21 3.40
N ALA A 114 1.80 17.36 4.23
CA ALA A 114 1.06 16.35 4.97
C ALA A 114 0.05 16.95 5.95
N PHE A 115 0.42 18.02 6.69
CA PHE A 115 -0.52 18.72 7.56
C PHE A 115 -1.65 19.39 6.78
N HIS A 116 -1.36 19.93 5.59
CA HIS A 116 -2.41 20.45 4.71
C HIS A 116 -3.42 19.34 4.34
N HIS A 117 -2.94 18.16 3.94
CA HIS A 117 -3.81 17.02 3.63
C HIS A 117 -4.59 16.51 4.84
N LEU A 118 -3.97 16.46 6.02
CA LEU A 118 -4.66 16.07 7.26
C LEU A 118 -5.79 17.03 7.62
N ASN A 119 -5.59 18.35 7.44
CA ASN A 119 -6.65 19.33 7.67
C ASN A 119 -7.83 19.14 6.71
N VAL A 120 -7.54 18.88 5.42
CA VAL A 120 -8.57 18.60 4.43
C VAL A 120 -9.32 17.30 4.76
N ALA A 121 -8.61 16.23 5.15
CA ALA A 121 -9.21 14.96 5.54
C ALA A 121 -10.07 15.08 6.81
N LEU A 122 -9.63 15.87 7.79
CA LEU A 122 -10.41 16.17 8.99
C LEU A 122 -11.67 16.95 8.65
N GLN A 123 -11.57 17.97 7.81
CA GLN A 123 -12.73 18.74 7.35
C GLN A 123 -13.73 17.85 6.60
N ARG A 124 -13.24 16.95 5.74
CA ARG A 124 -14.10 15.94 5.09
C ARG A 124 -14.73 15.00 6.10
N GLN A 125 -14.01 14.61 7.16
CA GLN A 125 -14.57 13.76 8.21
C GLN A 125 -15.73 14.45 8.93
N LEU A 126 -15.58 15.73 9.24
CA LEU A 126 -16.62 16.53 9.89
C LEU A 126 -17.88 16.67 9.03
N SER A 127 -17.78 16.56 7.70
CA SER A 127 -18.98 16.54 6.85
C SER A 127 -19.85 15.29 7.01
N PHE A 128 -19.33 14.23 7.62
CA PHE A 128 -20.12 13.04 7.99
C PHE A 128 -20.74 13.17 9.37
N GLN A 129 -20.47 14.26 10.11
CA GLN A 129 -21.03 14.46 11.43
C GLN A 129 -22.49 14.95 11.36
N ASN A 130 -23.37 14.33 12.13
CA ASN A 130 -24.76 14.76 12.31
C ASN A 130 -24.85 15.96 13.28
N GLU A 131 -25.99 16.64 13.30
CA GLU A 131 -26.21 17.81 14.17
C GLU A 131 -26.11 17.50 15.67
N ASP A 132 -26.40 16.25 16.06
CA ASP A 132 -26.27 15.76 17.44
C ASP A 132 -24.81 15.40 17.83
N GLY A 133 -23.88 15.51 16.87
CA GLY A 133 -22.46 15.22 17.04
C GLY A 133 -22.06 13.77 16.75
N SER A 134 -23.00 12.89 16.37
CA SER A 134 -22.71 11.52 15.94
C SER A 134 -22.08 11.46 14.54
N PHE A 135 -21.50 10.31 14.16
CA PHE A 135 -20.87 10.02 12.86
C PHE A 135 -21.45 8.75 12.24
#